data_AF-A0A1Q7ZK04-F1
#
_entry.id   AF-A0A1Q7ZK04-F1
#
_cell.length_a   1.000
_cell.length_b   1.000
_cell.length_c   1.000
_cell.angle_alpha   90.00
_cell.angle_beta   90.00
_cell.angle_gamma   90.00
#
_symmetry.space_group_name_H-M   'P 1'
#
loop_
_entity.id
_entity.type
_entity.pdbx_description
1 polymer ?
#
loop_
_entity_poly.entity_id
_entity_poly.type
_entity_poly.pdbx_seq_one_letter_code
_entity_poly.pdbx_strand_id
1 'polypeptide(L)' 'MRPVKTKRDYESAAAVVKRLSGQADRDSAAELRLQSLLRELEKFDDQEDDAGADLPGDYDYSGPRRRWSDDTSGAE' A
#
# COMPACT_ATOMS: atom_id res chain seq x y z
N MET A 1 6.03 -1.80 3.81
CA MET A 1 4.90 -1.76 2.85
C MET A 1 4.36 -0.35 2.82
N ARG A 2 3.73 0.07 1.71
CA ARG A 2 3.04 1.37 1.67
C ARG A 2 1.69 1.21 2.35
N PRO A 3 1.29 2.12 3.25
CA PRO A 3 0.04 1.98 3.96
C PRO A 3 -1.16 2.19 3.05
N VAL A 4 -2.22 1.40 3.26
CA VAL A 4 -3.49 1.53 2.55
C VAL A 4 -4.23 2.73 3.12
N LYS A 5 -4.38 3.78 2.31
CA LYS A 5 -5.03 5.04 2.72
C LYS A 5 -6.19 5.46 1.83
N THR A 6 -6.26 4.89 0.65
CA THR A 6 -7.28 5.23 -0.35
C THR A 6 -7.88 3.96 -0.93
N LYS A 7 -9.10 4.04 -1.45
CA LYS A 7 -9.78 2.93 -2.13
C LYS A 7 -8.94 2.31 -3.26
N ARG A 8 -8.18 3.15 -3.98
CA ARG A 8 -7.25 2.68 -5.02
C ARG A 8 -6.11 1.83 -4.46
N ASP A 9 -5.60 2.19 -3.27
CA ASP A 9 -4.57 1.42 -2.59
C ASP A 9 -5.13 0.08 -2.10
N TYR A 10 -6.37 0.08 -1.59
CA TYR A 10 -7.09 -1.12 -1.18
C TYR A 10 -7.27 -2.08 -2.36
N GLU A 11 -7.80 -1.61 -3.50
CA GLU A 11 -7.99 -2.42 -4.71
C GLU A 11 -6.66 -2.99 -5.23
N SER A 12 -5.60 -2.18 -5.20
CA SER A 12 -4.26 -2.58 -5.62
C SER A 12 -3.68 -3.64 -4.69
N ALA A 13 -3.82 -3.47 -3.37
CA ALA A 13 -3.37 -4.41 -2.36
C ALA A 13 -4.16 -5.72 -2.40
N ALA A 14 -5.48 -5.67 -2.56
CA ALA A 14 -6.33 -6.85 -2.73
C ALA A 14 -5.95 -7.66 -3.98
N ALA A 15 -5.64 -7.00 -5.09
CA ALA A 15 -5.16 -7.66 -6.30
C ALA A 15 -3.77 -8.31 -6.13
N VAL A 16 -2.92 -7.75 -5.26
CA VAL A 16 -1.62 -8.32 -4.91
C VAL A 16 -1.78 -9.52 -3.98
N VAL A 17 -2.64 -9.44 -2.97
CA VAL A 17 -3.02 -10.56 -2.09
C VAL A 17 -3.54 -11.73 -2.91
N LYS A 18 -4.46 -11.50 -3.86
CA LYS A 18 -5.02 -12.56 -4.70
C LYS A 18 -3.97 -13.26 -5.57
N ARG A 19 -2.97 -12.52 -6.06
CA ARG A 19 -1.84 -13.11 -6.80
C ARG A 19 -0.91 -13.89 -5.87
N LEU A 20 -0.58 -13.28 -4.74
CA LEU A 20 0.13 -13.89 -3.62
C LEU A 20 -0.73 -14.84 -2.82
N SER A 21 -1.87 -15.36 -3.29
CA SER A 21 -2.59 -16.46 -2.63
C SER A 21 -2.57 -17.71 -3.49
N GLY A 22 -2.45 -17.58 -4.82
CA GLY A 22 -2.30 -18.69 -5.76
C GLY A 22 -0.88 -19.24 -5.93
N GLN A 23 0.16 -18.58 -5.40
CA GLN A 23 1.55 -19.05 -5.51
C GLN A 23 1.86 -20.13 -4.44
N ALA A 24 2.05 -21.39 -4.83
CA ALA A 24 2.09 -22.51 -3.87
C ALA A 24 3.38 -22.60 -3.01
N ASP A 25 4.51 -22.12 -3.51
CA ASP A 25 5.79 -22.12 -2.79
C ASP A 25 6.20 -20.70 -2.40
N ARG A 26 5.86 -20.30 -1.17
CA ARG A 26 6.27 -19.02 -0.60
C ARG A 26 7.21 -19.23 0.56
N ASP A 27 8.30 -18.48 0.55
CA ASP A 27 9.20 -18.42 1.70
C ASP A 27 8.48 -17.79 2.90
N SER A 28 8.89 -18.18 4.12
CA SER A 28 8.28 -17.71 5.37
C SER A 28 8.25 -16.17 5.48
N ALA A 29 9.22 -15.47 4.88
CA ALA A 29 9.24 -14.01 4.82
C ALA A 29 8.14 -13.42 3.91
N ALA A 30 7.82 -14.10 2.81
CA ALA A 30 6.72 -13.70 1.92
C ALA A 30 5.36 -13.94 2.59
N GLU A 31 5.24 -15.05 3.33
CA GLU A 31 4.04 -15.35 4.13
C GLU A 31 3.80 -14.28 5.21
N LEU A 32 4.85 -13.87 5.94
CA LEU A 32 4.75 -12.80 6.93
C LEU A 32 4.33 -11.45 6.33
N ARG A 33 4.82 -11.12 5.13
CA ARG A 33 4.41 -9.90 4.41
C ARG A 33 2.95 -9.97 3.97
N LEU A 34 2.49 -11.15 3.53
CA LEU A 34 1.09 -11.38 3.17
C LEU A 34 0.17 -11.22 4.38
N GLN A 35 0.52 -11.82 5.51
CA GLN A 35 -0.22 -11.71 6.77
C GLN A 35 -0.30 -10.25 7.26
N SER A 36 0.81 -9.52 7.18
CA SER A 36 0.83 -8.09 7.51
C SER A 36 -0.07 -7.27 6.60
N LEU A 37 -0.12 -7.59 5.30
CA LEU A 37 -0.95 -6.89 4.32
C LEU A 37 -2.44 -7.17 4.53
N LEU A 38 -2.81 -8.41 4.84
CA LEU A 38 -4.19 -8.79 5.15
C LEU A 38 -4.72 -8.02 6.37
N ARG A 39 -3.91 -7.94 7.43
CA ARG A 39 -4.27 -7.18 8.64
C ARG A 39 -4.40 -5.68 8.40
N GLU A 40 -3.68 -5.14 7.42
CA GLU A 40 -3.78 -3.73 7.05
C GLU A 40 -5.04 -3.45 6.21
N LEU A 41 -5.46 -4.39 5.37
CA LEU A 41 -6.73 -4.32 4.64
C LEU A 41 -7.95 -4.43 5.56
N GLU A 42 -7.91 -5.35 6.53
CA GLU A 42 -8.97 -5.53 7.53
C GLU A 42 -9.20 -4.24 8.33
N LYS A 43 -8.13 -3.58 8.77
CA LYS A 43 -8.22 -2.28 9.46
C LYS A 43 -8.80 -1.17 8.60
N PHE A 44 -8.54 -1.17 7.29
CA PHE A 44 -9.08 -0.16 6.39
C PHE A 44 -10.57 -0.38 6.14
N ASP A 45 -11.01 -1.64 6.04
CA ASP A 45 -12.41 -2.05 5.93
C ASP A 45 -13.21 -1.61 7.18
N ASP A 46 -12.68 -1.90 8.37
CA ASP A 46 -13.27 -1.45 9.65
C ASP A 46 -13.31 0.09 9.78
N GLN A 47 -12.34 0.79 9.18
CA GLN A 47 -12.28 2.26 9.18
C GLN A 47 -13.27 2.90 8.19
N GLU A 48 -13.61 2.26 7.07
CA GLU A 48 -14.65 2.78 6.17
C GLU A 48 -16.05 2.71 6.82
N ASP A 49 -16.31 1.75 7.71
CA ASP A 49 -17.57 1.65 8.46
C ASP A 49 -17.67 2.65 9.65
N ASP A 50 -16.54 3.10 10.22
CA ASP A 50 -16.49 4.13 11.28
C ASP A 50 -16.26 5.56 10.73
N ALA A 51 -15.94 5.71 9.44
CA ALA A 51 -15.73 7.00 8.76
C ALA A 51 -17.03 7.78 8.45
N GLY A 52 -18.14 7.44 9.12
CA GLY A 52 -19.35 8.27 9.18
C GLY A 52 -19.21 9.49 10.11
N ALA A 53 -18.15 9.57 10.91
CA ALA A 53 -17.93 10.67 11.83
C ALA A 53 -16.44 11.11 11.84
N ASP A 54 -16.19 12.31 11.29
CA ASP A 54 -15.07 13.17 11.67
C ASP A 54 -13.66 12.82 11.13
N LEU A 55 -13.47 12.93 9.80
CA LEU A 55 -12.15 13.21 9.23
C LEU A 55 -12.00 14.73 9.02
N PRO A 56 -11.42 15.50 9.98
CA PRO A 56 -11.05 16.87 9.70
C PRO A 56 -9.93 16.85 8.65
N GLY A 57 -10.17 17.58 7.57
CA GLY A 57 -9.22 17.74 6.49
C GLY A 57 -7.91 18.33 7.00
N ASP A 58 -6.83 17.56 6.89
CA ASP A 58 -5.49 18.13 6.81
C ASP A 58 -4.51 17.10 6.24
N TYR A 59 -4.38 17.05 4.91
CA TYR A 59 -3.20 16.44 4.29
C TYR A 59 -2.87 17.17 2.98
N ASP A 60 -2.49 18.46 3.10
CA ASP A 60 -1.61 19.10 2.12
C ASP A 60 -0.24 18.40 2.17
N TYR A 61 -0.12 17.27 1.48
CA TYR A 61 1.14 16.55 1.35
C TYR A 61 2.09 17.33 0.44
N SER A 62 2.88 18.22 1.04
CA SER A 62 3.97 18.97 0.39
C SER A 62 5.29 18.16 0.39
N GLY A 63 5.24 16.94 -0.13
CA GLY A 63 6.41 16.04 -0.24
C GLY A 63 7.15 16.19 -1.58
N PRO A 64 8.49 16.07 -1.64
CA PRO A 64 9.23 16.20 -2.90
C PRO A 64 8.74 15.20 -3.95
N ARG A 65 8.34 15.71 -5.14
CA ARG A 65 8.05 14.90 -6.33
C ARG A 65 9.31 14.15 -6.72
N ARG A 66 9.42 12.89 -6.29
CA ARG A 66 10.46 11.96 -6.74
C ARG A 66 10.38 11.84 -8.27
N ARG A 67 11.33 12.48 -8.97
CA ARG A 67 11.62 12.15 -10.37
C ARG A 67 12.37 10.83 -10.33
N TRP A 68 11.80 9.80 -10.92
CA TRP A 68 12.56 8.59 -11.21
C TRP A 68 13.75 8.95 -12.12
N SER A 69 14.92 8.40 -11.78
CA SER A 69 16.13 8.41 -12.61
C SER A 69 16.66 9.78 -13.03
N ASP A 70 17.57 10.34 -12.22
CA ASP A 70 18.66 11.12 -12.79
C ASP A 70 19.68 10.09 -13.26
N ASP A 71 19.51 9.66 -14.50
CA ASP A 71 20.44 8.80 -15.22
C ASP A 71 21.72 9.62 -15.39
N THR A 72 22.82 9.12 -14.82
CA THR A 72 24.15 9.71 -14.92
C THR A 72 24.58 9.68 -16.38
N SER A 73 24.21 10.68 -17.15
CA SER A 73 24.84 10.95 -18.43
C SER A 73 26.17 11.65 -18.13
N GLY A 74 27.23 10.84 -18.15
CA GLY A 74 28.59 11.36 -18.16
C GLY A 74 28.75 12.40 -19.27
N ALA A 75 29.12 13.60 -18.87
CA ALA A 75 29.73 14.60 -19.73
C ALA A 75 31.15 14.80 -19.20
N GLU A 76 32.08 14.26 -19.99
CA GLU A 76 33.50 14.59 -20.21
C GLU A 76 34.21 15.54 -19.22
#